data_AF-G1N8S2-F1
#
_entry.id   AF-G1N8S2-F1
#
_cell.length_a   1.000
_cell.length_b   1.000
_cell.length_c   1.000
_cell.angle_alpha   90.00
_cell.angle_beta   90.00
_cell.angle_gamma   90.00
#
_symmetry.space_group_name_H-M   'P 1'
#
loop_
_entity.id
_entity.type
_entity.pdbx_description
1 polymer ?
#
loop_
_entity_poly.entity_id
_entity_poly.type
_entity_poly.pdbx_seq_one_letter_code
_entity_poly.pdbx_strand_id
1 'polypeptide(L)'
;PAGRHLPSTGFGMEGLVSRLQRSWKCAGDVYLLGATNSGKSTLFNALLLSDYCKSRAPDVVGRATVSAWPGTTLNLLKFPIINPTCDRIFRRQERLKEEALKTEDQLSDEEKKHLNRLKKRGYLVGRVGRTFKRQKESSVIDFDPDMLSYSTDEDPCRISKKHEEGEEFTYNEVKDARWCFDTPGIVKENCVLNLLTEKEVKLVLPTQAIIPRTFILKPGMVLFLAALGRIDYLQGEKPAWFSVVASKLLPVHIATLSSADVTYEKYAGQEFFKVPMGGKERMKEFPPLVPQDITLKGTGTTEAVADIKLSSTGWVAVTAHAEEELLLRAYTPRGTTVVVREPPLLPYISNIRGARIPGTAAYRTKKPPSLVENLKTVGNR
;
A
#
# COMPACT_ATOMS: atom_id res chain seq x y z
N PRO A 1 4.96 5.02 -2.47
CA PRO A 1 3.58 4.62 -2.09
C PRO A 1 3.05 3.33 -2.76
N ALA A 2 3.50 2.94 -3.96
CA ALA A 2 3.04 1.71 -4.62
C ALA A 2 3.48 0.40 -3.92
N GLY A 3 4.65 0.37 -3.27
CA GLY A 3 5.26 -0.87 -2.77
C GLY A 3 4.46 -1.67 -1.72
N ARG A 4 3.64 -1.01 -0.90
CA ARG A 4 2.87 -1.71 0.15
C ARG A 4 1.59 -2.38 -0.38
N HIS A 5 0.98 -1.81 -1.42
CA HIS A 5 -0.31 -2.28 -1.91
C HIS A 5 -0.19 -3.42 -2.92
N LEU A 6 0.87 -3.46 -3.73
CA LEU A 6 1.07 -4.53 -4.72
C LEU A 6 1.05 -5.94 -4.09
N PRO A 7 1.79 -6.21 -3.00
CA PRO A 7 1.74 -7.53 -2.36
C PRO A 7 0.38 -7.81 -1.72
N SER A 8 -0.32 -6.78 -1.22
CA SER A 8 -1.65 -6.91 -0.63
C SER A 8 -2.75 -7.20 -1.65
N THR A 9 -2.55 -6.78 -2.91
CA THR A 9 -3.47 -7.03 -4.02
C THR A 9 -3.06 -8.23 -4.86
N GLY A 10 -1.97 -8.91 -4.52
CA GLY A 10 -1.47 -10.09 -5.21
C GLY A 10 -0.85 -9.83 -6.58
N PHE A 11 -0.79 -8.57 -7.04
CA PHE A 11 -0.29 -8.23 -8.36
C PHE A 11 1.23 -8.43 -8.47
N GLY A 12 1.66 -9.09 -9.55
CA GLY A 12 3.06 -9.41 -9.83
C GLY A 12 3.65 -10.50 -8.94
N MET A 13 2.87 -11.06 -8.00
CA MET A 13 3.35 -12.06 -7.05
C MET A 13 3.72 -13.38 -7.73
N GLU A 14 2.88 -13.88 -8.64
CA GLU A 14 3.16 -15.14 -9.36
C GLU A 14 4.41 -15.00 -10.24
N GLY A 15 4.57 -13.85 -10.89
CA GLY A 15 5.78 -13.49 -11.64
C GLY A 15 7.02 -13.42 -10.75
N LEU A 16 6.92 -12.81 -9.57
CA LEU A 16 8.00 -12.75 -8.59
C LEU A 16 8.41 -14.16 -8.14
N VAL A 17 7.47 -15.02 -7.77
CA VAL A 17 7.78 -16.39 -7.33
C VAL A 17 8.42 -17.19 -8.48
N SER A 18 7.98 -17.01 -9.72
CA SER A 18 8.63 -17.64 -10.89
C SER A 18 10.06 -17.15 -11.10
N ARG A 19 10.33 -15.85 -10.89
CA ARG A 19 11.70 -15.31 -10.95
C ARG A 19 12.56 -15.85 -9.81
N LEU A 20 12.03 -15.91 -8.59
CA LEU A 20 12.73 -16.50 -7.45
C LEU A 20 13.08 -17.96 -7.71
N GLN A 21 12.13 -18.79 -8.13
CA GLN A 21 12.38 -20.21 -8.42
C GLN A 21 13.40 -20.42 -9.56
N ARG A 22 13.41 -19.56 -10.59
CA ARG A 22 14.36 -19.67 -11.71
C ARG A 22 15.76 -19.16 -11.38
N SER A 23 15.87 -18.01 -10.72
CA SER A 23 17.15 -17.32 -10.46
C SER A 23 17.89 -17.88 -9.25
N TRP A 24 17.16 -18.27 -8.20
CA TRP A 24 17.76 -18.62 -6.91
C TRP A 24 18.22 -20.09 -6.85
N LYS A 25 17.63 -21.00 -7.65
CA LYS A 25 18.03 -22.42 -7.77
C LYS A 25 18.38 -23.12 -6.43
N CYS A 26 17.73 -22.73 -5.32
CA CYS A 26 17.99 -23.24 -3.96
C CYS A 26 19.41 -22.97 -3.40
N ALA A 27 20.08 -21.90 -3.83
CA ALA A 27 21.46 -21.58 -3.46
C ALA A 27 21.69 -21.14 -2.00
N GLY A 28 20.68 -21.16 -1.13
CA GLY A 28 20.83 -20.77 0.27
C GLY A 28 19.51 -20.47 0.96
N ASP A 29 19.52 -19.55 1.92
CA ASP A 29 18.32 -18.96 2.52
C ASP A 29 17.98 -17.61 1.85
N VAL A 30 16.78 -17.07 2.08
CA VAL A 30 16.33 -15.77 1.57
C VAL A 30 15.99 -14.82 2.70
N TYR A 31 16.50 -13.60 2.64
CA TYR A 31 16.23 -12.55 3.62
C TYR A 31 15.49 -11.39 2.96
N LEU A 32 14.31 -11.05 3.49
CA LEU A 32 13.54 -9.90 3.03
C LEU A 32 14.06 -8.64 3.72
N LEU A 33 14.81 -7.80 3.00
CA LEU A 33 15.35 -6.54 3.50
C LEU A 33 14.56 -5.33 2.99
N GLY A 34 14.54 -4.25 3.79
CA GLY A 34 13.94 -2.99 3.37
C GLY A 34 13.39 -2.13 4.50
N ALA A 35 13.05 -0.88 4.17
CA ALA A 35 12.63 0.12 5.14
C ALA A 35 11.35 -0.27 5.92
N THR A 36 11.12 0.37 7.07
CA THR A 36 9.81 0.31 7.75
C THR A 36 8.69 0.81 6.82
N ASN A 37 7.50 0.21 6.92
CA ASN A 37 6.34 0.54 6.09
C ASN A 37 6.48 0.34 4.56
N SER A 38 7.53 -0.34 4.10
CA SER A 38 7.70 -0.66 2.67
C SER A 38 6.77 -1.80 2.19
N GLY A 39 6.20 -2.58 3.10
CA GLY A 39 5.33 -3.72 2.80
C GLY A 39 5.99 -5.09 2.93
N LYS A 40 7.16 -5.21 3.57
CA LYS A 40 7.86 -6.51 3.76
C LYS A 40 7.00 -7.59 4.40
N SER A 41 6.38 -7.33 5.54
CA SER A 41 5.54 -8.32 6.22
C SER A 41 4.27 -8.65 5.42
N THR A 42 3.78 -7.71 4.60
CA THR A 42 2.70 -7.98 3.63
C THR A 42 3.18 -8.90 2.51
N LEU A 43 4.39 -8.68 1.99
CA LEU A 43 5.02 -9.55 1.01
C LEU A 43 5.32 -10.93 1.59
N PHE A 44 5.82 -11.01 2.82
CA PHE A 44 6.04 -12.26 3.54
C PHE A 44 4.75 -13.07 3.67
N ASN A 45 3.65 -12.45 4.11
CA ASN A 45 2.35 -13.11 4.19
C ASN A 45 1.83 -13.55 2.81
N ALA A 46 2.05 -12.76 1.77
CA ALA A 46 1.68 -13.13 0.41
C ALA A 46 2.51 -14.33 -0.10
N LEU A 47 3.81 -14.38 0.20
CA LEU A 47 4.70 -15.49 -0.13
C LEU A 47 4.37 -16.74 0.67
N LEU A 48 4.06 -16.61 1.96
CA LEU A 48 3.60 -17.69 2.83
C LEU A 48 2.36 -18.38 2.23
N LEU A 49 1.42 -17.59 1.69
CA LEU A 49 0.21 -18.10 1.04
C LEU A 49 0.40 -18.54 -0.42
N SER A 50 1.60 -18.40 -1.00
CA SER A 50 1.89 -18.76 -2.39
C SER A 50 2.55 -20.14 -2.52
N ASP A 51 2.75 -20.57 -3.77
CA ASP A 51 3.56 -21.74 -4.14
C ASP A 51 5.06 -21.60 -3.82
N TYR A 52 5.51 -20.48 -3.27
CA TYR A 52 6.89 -20.35 -2.79
C TYR A 52 7.13 -21.12 -1.48
N CYS A 53 6.08 -21.27 -0.68
CA CYS A 53 6.16 -21.86 0.64
C CYS A 53 5.74 -23.34 0.61
N LYS A 54 6.27 -24.17 1.52
CA LYS A 54 5.79 -25.54 1.69
C LYS A 54 4.29 -25.56 2.04
N SER A 55 3.58 -26.59 1.59
CA SER A 55 2.11 -26.67 1.66
C SER A 55 1.55 -26.52 3.09
N ARG A 56 2.19 -27.17 4.07
CA ARG A 56 1.81 -27.16 5.51
C ARG A 56 2.13 -25.86 6.25
N ALA A 57 3.02 -25.03 5.69
CA ALA A 57 3.61 -23.94 6.44
C ALA A 57 2.65 -22.80 6.88
N PRO A 58 1.54 -22.48 6.20
CA PRO A 58 0.63 -21.45 6.71
C PRO A 58 -0.18 -21.86 7.93
N ASP A 59 -0.32 -23.16 8.17
CA ASP A 59 -1.05 -23.70 9.30
C ASP A 59 -0.15 -23.72 10.56
N VAL A 60 1.16 -23.90 10.34
CA VAL A 60 2.21 -23.94 11.39
C VAL A 60 2.79 -22.56 11.70
N VAL A 61 3.09 -21.77 10.67
CA VAL A 61 3.79 -20.48 10.83
C VAL A 61 2.76 -19.38 11.05
N GLY A 62 2.86 -18.73 12.22
CA GLY A 62 2.10 -17.52 12.51
C GLY A 62 2.28 -16.45 11.43
N ARG A 63 1.17 -15.83 11.02
CA ARG A 63 1.21 -14.73 10.04
C ARG A 63 2.02 -13.56 10.59
N ALA A 64 2.82 -12.93 9.73
CA ALA A 64 3.58 -11.75 10.11
C ALA A 64 2.64 -10.57 10.41
N THR A 65 2.93 -9.84 11.48
CA THR A 65 2.13 -8.69 11.92
C THR A 65 2.26 -7.56 10.90
N VAL A 66 1.17 -7.24 10.20
CA VAL A 66 1.10 -6.10 9.29
C VAL A 66 0.51 -4.91 10.05
N SER A 67 1.36 -4.01 10.50
CA SER A 67 0.92 -2.75 11.13
C SER A 67 1.39 -1.53 10.33
N ALA A 68 0.73 -0.40 10.54
CA ALA A 68 1.05 0.88 9.90
C ALA A 68 2.15 1.64 10.65
N TRP A 69 2.41 1.26 11.90
CA TRP A 69 3.43 1.85 12.74
C TRP A 69 4.83 1.36 12.31
N PRO A 70 5.89 2.18 12.37
CA PRO A 70 7.26 1.69 12.20
C PRO A 70 7.64 0.67 13.30
N GLY A 71 8.46 -0.34 12.97
CA GLY A 71 9.02 -1.27 13.98
C GLY A 71 8.20 -2.52 14.31
N THR A 72 7.33 -2.97 13.40
CA THR A 72 6.33 -4.02 13.69
C THR A 72 6.85 -5.45 13.74
N THR A 73 8.04 -5.69 13.19
CA THR A 73 8.68 -7.01 13.22
C THR A 73 9.66 -7.02 14.39
N LEU A 74 9.15 -7.36 15.58
CA LEU A 74 9.96 -7.51 16.79
C LEU A 74 10.71 -8.85 16.80
N ASN A 75 10.10 -9.90 16.22
CA ASN A 75 10.68 -11.25 16.12
C ASN A 75 10.98 -11.59 14.66
N LEU A 76 12.14 -12.25 14.41
CA LEU A 76 12.50 -12.80 13.12
C LEU A 76 11.56 -13.97 12.77
N LEU A 77 10.60 -13.71 11.89
CA LEU A 77 9.69 -14.73 11.38
C LEU A 77 10.31 -15.44 10.18
N LYS A 78 10.06 -16.75 10.06
CA LYS A 78 10.57 -17.54 8.95
C LYS A 78 9.61 -18.64 8.51
N PHE A 79 9.64 -18.98 7.23
CA PHE A 79 8.94 -20.16 6.69
C PHE A 79 9.85 -20.99 5.78
N PRO A 80 9.64 -22.32 5.69
CA PRO A 80 10.42 -23.17 4.81
C PRO A 80 9.98 -23.00 3.34
N ILE A 81 10.96 -22.82 2.47
CA ILE A 81 10.80 -22.65 1.03
C ILE A 81 10.60 -24.02 0.38
N ILE A 82 9.71 -24.08 -0.62
CA ILE A 82 9.50 -25.30 -1.39
C ILE A 82 10.70 -25.56 -2.31
N ASN A 83 11.16 -26.81 -2.39
CA ASN A 83 12.17 -27.20 -3.38
C ASN A 83 11.54 -27.17 -4.79
N PRO A 84 12.02 -26.33 -5.73
CA PRO A 84 11.50 -26.20 -7.07
C PRO A 84 12.08 -27.29 -7.97
N THR A 85 11.51 -28.50 -7.89
CA THR A 85 11.82 -29.59 -8.84
C THR A 85 11.22 -29.30 -10.21
N CYS A 86 11.78 -29.89 -11.27
CA CYS A 86 11.29 -29.69 -12.65
C CYS A 86 9.79 -30.00 -12.78
N ASP A 87 9.32 -31.11 -12.20
CA ASP A 87 7.90 -31.48 -12.16
C ASP A 87 7.05 -30.40 -11.47
N ARG A 88 7.47 -29.89 -10.31
CA ARG A 88 6.71 -28.86 -9.58
C ARG A 88 6.65 -27.55 -10.34
N ILE A 89 7.76 -27.13 -10.94
CA ILE A 89 7.82 -25.94 -11.79
C ILE A 89 6.87 -26.12 -12.99
N PHE A 90 6.87 -27.29 -13.61
CA PHE A 90 6.03 -27.60 -14.76
C PHE A 90 4.54 -27.56 -14.42
N ARG A 91 4.09 -28.27 -13.37
CA ARG A 91 2.68 -28.26 -12.94
C ARG A 91 2.19 -26.86 -12.57
N ARG A 92 3.05 -26.06 -11.93
CA ARG A 92 2.73 -24.65 -11.64
C ARG A 92 2.58 -23.83 -12.92
N GLN A 93 3.42 -24.05 -13.93
CA GLN A 93 3.29 -23.38 -15.22
C GLN A 93 2.00 -23.76 -15.95
N GLU A 94 1.57 -25.01 -15.87
CA GLU A 94 0.27 -25.44 -16.43
C GLU A 94 -0.88 -24.71 -15.74
N ARG A 95 -0.93 -24.69 -14.40
CA ARG A 95 -1.92 -23.92 -13.65
C ARG A 95 -1.96 -22.45 -14.08
N LEU A 96 -0.80 -21.79 -14.18
CA LEU A 96 -0.73 -20.38 -14.56
C LEU A 96 -1.23 -20.13 -15.98
N LYS A 97 -0.96 -21.05 -16.91
CA LYS A 97 -1.51 -20.99 -18.28
C LYS A 97 -3.03 -21.14 -18.28
N GLU A 98 -3.56 -22.10 -17.53
CA GLU A 98 -5.00 -22.29 -17.40
C GLU A 98 -5.68 -21.08 -16.77
N GLU A 99 -5.12 -20.51 -15.70
CA GLU A 99 -5.64 -19.31 -15.06
C GLU A 99 -5.65 -18.11 -16.01
N ALA A 100 -4.58 -17.92 -16.79
CA ALA A 100 -4.51 -16.84 -17.77
C ALA A 100 -5.55 -16.95 -18.89
N LEU A 101 -6.05 -18.16 -19.17
CA LEU A 101 -7.11 -18.40 -20.17
C LEU A 101 -8.52 -18.10 -19.63
N LYS A 102 -8.72 -18.12 -18.31
CA LYS A 102 -10.03 -17.90 -17.68
C LYS A 102 -10.47 -16.45 -17.85
N THR A 103 -11.78 -16.25 -17.95
CA THR A 103 -12.44 -14.93 -17.90
C THR A 103 -13.04 -14.68 -16.51
N GLU A 104 -13.37 -13.42 -16.18
CA GLU A 104 -13.96 -13.06 -14.89
C GLU A 104 -15.25 -13.83 -14.58
N ASP A 105 -16.03 -14.18 -15.61
CA ASP A 105 -17.33 -14.84 -15.46
C ASP A 105 -17.22 -16.31 -15.06
N GLN A 106 -16.12 -16.97 -15.43
CA GLN A 106 -15.83 -18.38 -15.13
C GLN A 106 -15.31 -18.61 -13.70
N LEU A 107 -15.20 -17.55 -12.90
CA LEU A 107 -14.73 -17.64 -11.53
C LEU A 107 -15.86 -18.05 -10.56
N SER A 108 -15.48 -18.75 -9.50
CA SER A 108 -16.38 -19.06 -8.37
C SER A 108 -16.87 -17.77 -7.70
N ASP A 109 -18.07 -17.80 -7.10
CA ASP A 109 -18.65 -16.64 -6.42
C ASP A 109 -17.79 -16.14 -5.25
N GLU A 110 -17.09 -17.04 -4.56
CA GLU A 110 -16.14 -16.66 -3.50
C GLU A 110 -14.94 -15.91 -4.07
N GLU A 111 -14.42 -16.38 -5.21
CA GLU A 111 -13.29 -15.75 -5.91
C GLU A 111 -13.70 -14.39 -6.48
N LYS A 112 -14.91 -14.26 -7.01
CA LYS A 112 -15.49 -12.99 -7.47
C LYS A 112 -15.64 -12.01 -6.31
N LYS A 113 -16.17 -12.44 -5.17
CA LYS A 113 -16.26 -11.61 -3.95
C LYS A 113 -14.88 -11.16 -3.47
N HIS A 114 -13.91 -12.07 -3.47
CA HIS A 114 -12.52 -11.76 -3.12
C HIS A 114 -11.91 -10.75 -4.10
N LEU A 115 -12.06 -10.97 -5.40
CA LEU A 115 -11.57 -10.09 -6.46
C LEU A 115 -12.18 -8.69 -6.35
N ASN A 116 -13.49 -8.60 -6.11
CA ASN A 116 -14.19 -7.33 -5.91
C ASN A 116 -13.66 -6.58 -4.68
N ARG A 117 -13.31 -7.28 -3.60
CA ARG A 117 -12.65 -6.68 -2.44
C ARG A 117 -11.26 -6.14 -2.78
N LEU A 118 -10.48 -6.83 -3.62
CA LEU A 118 -9.18 -6.37 -4.08
C LEU A 118 -9.27 -5.18 -5.05
N LYS A 119 -10.22 -5.18 -5.98
CA LYS A 119 -10.52 -4.05 -6.90
C LYS A 119 -10.92 -2.77 -6.16
N LYS A 120 -11.50 -2.91 -4.96
CA LYS A 120 -11.76 -1.76 -4.07
C LYS A 120 -10.46 -1.21 -3.44
N ARG A 121 -9.50 -2.09 -3.14
CA ARG A 121 -8.24 -1.74 -2.46
C ARG A 121 -7.14 -1.21 -3.39
N GLY A 122 -7.10 -1.62 -4.66
CA GLY A 122 -6.04 -1.21 -5.59
C GLY A 122 -6.46 -1.19 -7.05
N TYR A 123 -5.63 -0.55 -7.89
CA TYR A 123 -5.80 -0.54 -9.35
C TYR A 123 -5.25 -1.79 -10.00
N LEU A 124 -4.15 -2.33 -9.46
CA LEU A 124 -3.48 -3.52 -9.95
C LEU A 124 -3.83 -4.67 -9.02
N VAL A 125 -4.48 -5.69 -9.54
CA VAL A 125 -4.93 -6.85 -8.78
C VAL A 125 -4.41 -8.11 -9.43
N GLY A 126 -3.80 -9.01 -8.65
CA GLY A 126 -3.35 -10.31 -9.11
C GLY A 126 -3.92 -11.42 -8.25
N ARG A 127 -4.09 -12.59 -8.85
CA ARG A 127 -4.51 -13.80 -8.14
C ARG A 127 -3.27 -14.59 -7.76
N VAL A 128 -3.14 -14.88 -6.46
CA VAL A 128 -2.08 -15.75 -5.94
C VAL A 128 -2.71 -17.10 -5.66
N GLY A 129 -2.30 -18.11 -6.43
CA GLY A 129 -2.79 -19.47 -6.31
C GLY A 129 -1.85 -20.36 -5.52
N ARG A 130 -2.34 -21.57 -5.24
CA ARG A 130 -1.56 -22.68 -4.69
C ARG A 130 -1.82 -23.92 -5.53
N THR A 131 -0.76 -24.43 -6.15
CA THR A 131 -0.74 -25.66 -6.95
C THR A 131 -0.74 -26.89 -6.05
N PHE A 132 0.00 -26.86 -4.94
CA PHE A 132 0.20 -28.02 -4.05
C PHE A 132 -0.63 -27.87 -2.77
N LYS A 133 -1.96 -27.96 -2.89
CA LYS A 133 -2.83 -28.04 -1.71
C LYS A 133 -2.97 -29.50 -1.28
N ARG A 134 -2.81 -29.77 0.01
CA ARG A 134 -3.30 -31.02 0.58
C ARG A 134 -4.83 -30.96 0.50
N GLN A 135 -5.47 -31.96 -0.07
CA GLN A 135 -6.91 -32.13 0.13
C GLN A 135 -7.08 -32.25 1.65
N LYS A 136 -7.86 -31.35 2.26
CA LYS A 136 -8.40 -31.68 3.57
C LYS A 136 -9.23 -32.93 3.32
N GLU A 137 -8.79 -34.05 3.88
CA GLU A 137 -9.68 -35.20 4.02
C GLU A 137 -10.97 -34.64 4.62
N SER A 138 -12.09 -34.88 3.91
CA SER A 138 -13.41 -34.56 4.43
C SER A 138 -13.45 -35.01 5.88
N SER A 139 -13.82 -34.11 6.80
CA SER A 139 -13.97 -34.45 8.20
C SER A 139 -14.91 -35.65 8.32
N VAL A 140 -14.34 -36.85 8.41
CA VAL A 140 -15.03 -37.98 9.00
C VAL A 140 -15.25 -37.50 10.43
N ILE A 141 -16.49 -37.16 10.75
CA ILE A 141 -16.89 -36.90 12.12
C ILE A 141 -16.72 -38.24 12.80
N ASP A 142 -15.60 -38.44 13.49
CA ASP A 142 -15.42 -39.58 14.35
C ASP A 142 -16.37 -39.36 15.52
N PHE A 143 -17.47 -40.10 15.51
CA PHE A 143 -18.57 -39.92 16.44
C PHE A 143 -18.17 -40.60 17.75
N ASP A 144 -17.48 -39.88 18.62
CA ASP A 144 -17.07 -40.37 19.93
C ASP A 144 -18.26 -40.32 20.92
N PRO A 145 -18.84 -41.48 21.32
CA PRO A 145 -20.02 -41.53 22.19
C PRO A 145 -19.73 -41.01 23.61
N ASP A 146 -18.46 -41.01 24.03
CA ASP A 146 -18.06 -40.68 25.41
C ASP A 146 -18.03 -39.16 25.65
N MET A 147 -17.98 -38.34 24.59
CA MET A 147 -18.08 -36.87 24.70
C MET A 147 -19.48 -36.36 25.02
N LEU A 148 -20.51 -37.20 24.93
CA LEU A 148 -21.91 -36.85 25.17
C LEU A 148 -22.46 -37.40 26.48
N SER A 149 -21.65 -38.08 27.30
CA SER A 149 -22.11 -38.57 28.60
C SER A 149 -22.26 -37.41 29.59
N TYR A 150 -23.48 -36.92 29.74
CA TYR A 150 -23.86 -35.99 30.80
C TYR A 150 -24.02 -36.79 32.10
N SER A 151 -23.06 -36.69 33.01
CA SER A 151 -23.21 -37.18 34.39
C SER A 151 -23.94 -36.10 35.19
N THR A 152 -25.03 -36.46 35.87
CA THR A 152 -25.98 -35.50 36.48
C THR A 152 -25.48 -34.83 37.77
N ASP A 153 -24.29 -35.15 38.25
CA ASP A 153 -23.83 -34.75 39.58
C ASP A 153 -22.38 -34.26 39.58
N GLU A 154 -22.05 -33.14 38.89
CA GLU A 154 -20.94 -32.23 39.29
C GLU A 154 -21.13 -30.82 38.68
N ASP A 155 -20.76 -29.78 39.43
CA ASP A 155 -20.85 -28.37 39.05
C ASP A 155 -20.15 -28.05 37.71
N PRO A 156 -20.61 -27.05 36.93
CA PRO A 156 -20.02 -26.71 35.64
C PRO A 156 -18.62 -26.10 35.81
N CYS A 157 -17.60 -26.97 35.86
CA CYS A 157 -16.22 -26.57 35.68
C CYS A 157 -16.08 -25.94 34.28
N ARG A 158 -15.68 -24.66 34.26
CA ARG A 158 -15.31 -23.95 33.03
C ARG A 158 -14.28 -24.78 32.28
N ILE A 159 -14.70 -25.38 31.17
CA ILE A 159 -13.82 -25.99 30.18
C ILE A 159 -12.90 -24.88 29.68
N SER A 160 -11.69 -24.80 30.25
CA SER A 160 -10.62 -24.05 29.65
C SER A 160 -10.40 -24.65 28.27
N LYS A 161 -10.65 -23.87 27.23
CA LYS A 161 -10.21 -24.24 25.88
C LYS A 161 -8.71 -24.43 25.97
N LYS A 162 -8.26 -25.69 26.04
CA LYS A 162 -6.86 -26.02 25.82
C LYS A 162 -6.46 -25.32 24.53
N HIS A 163 -5.44 -24.48 24.63
CA HIS A 163 -4.75 -23.96 23.46
C HIS A 163 -4.43 -25.16 22.57
N GLU A 164 -4.96 -25.18 21.35
CA GLU A 164 -4.46 -26.07 20.30
C GLU A 164 -2.97 -25.74 20.15
N GLU A 165 -2.11 -26.61 20.68
CA GLU A 165 -0.68 -26.57 20.42
C GLU A 165 -0.52 -26.65 18.90
N GLY A 166 -0.03 -25.55 18.29
CA GLY A 166 0.12 -25.48 16.85
C GLY A 166 0.97 -26.65 16.35
N GLU A 167 0.50 -27.35 15.32
CA GLU A 167 1.25 -28.42 14.68
C GLU A 167 2.67 -27.92 14.36
N GLU A 168 3.71 -28.46 14.99
CA GLU A 168 5.09 -28.11 14.66
C GLU A 168 5.56 -28.91 13.43
N PHE A 169 6.48 -28.34 12.65
CA PHE A 169 7.05 -29.07 11.52
C PHE A 169 7.86 -30.28 12.00
N THR A 170 7.67 -31.43 11.36
CA THR A 170 8.48 -32.63 11.66
C THR A 170 9.96 -32.39 11.28
N TYR A 171 10.89 -32.92 12.08
CA TYR A 171 12.34 -32.81 11.82
C TYR A 171 12.74 -33.13 10.37
N ASN A 172 12.19 -34.21 9.79
CA ASN A 172 12.47 -34.62 8.41
C ASN A 172 11.98 -33.61 7.35
N GLU A 173 10.93 -32.84 7.65
CA GLU A 173 10.46 -31.79 6.74
C GLU A 173 11.36 -30.55 6.76
N VAL A 174 12.16 -30.37 7.81
CA VAL A 174 12.90 -29.14 8.09
C VAL A 174 14.41 -29.30 7.90
N LYS A 175 14.95 -30.52 8.06
CA LYS A 175 16.39 -30.82 8.06
C LYS A 175 17.15 -30.22 6.87
N ASP A 176 16.62 -30.39 5.66
CA ASP A 176 17.21 -29.85 4.42
C ASP A 176 16.42 -28.66 3.86
N ALA A 177 15.56 -28.06 4.67
CA ALA A 177 14.75 -26.93 4.25
C ALA A 177 15.59 -25.66 4.17
N ARG A 178 15.35 -24.89 3.11
CA ARG A 178 15.79 -23.50 3.01
C ARG A 178 14.73 -22.58 3.58
N TRP A 179 15.13 -21.45 4.13
CA TRP A 179 14.23 -20.57 4.87
C TRP A 179 14.12 -19.20 4.21
N CYS A 180 12.91 -18.65 4.25
CA CYS A 180 12.65 -17.24 3.95
C CYS A 180 12.45 -16.51 5.27
N PHE A 181 13.25 -15.48 5.54
CA PHE A 181 13.20 -14.69 6.77
C PHE A 181 12.60 -13.30 6.52
N ASP A 182 11.64 -12.88 7.36
CA ASP A 182 11.23 -11.47 7.47
C ASP A 182 12.15 -10.76 8.45
N THR A 183 12.88 -9.75 7.97
CA THR A 183 13.80 -8.97 8.81
C THR A 183 13.13 -7.70 9.34
N PRO A 184 13.52 -7.22 10.54
CA PRO A 184 13.09 -5.91 11.04
C PRO A 184 13.35 -4.81 10.03
N GLY A 185 12.37 -3.92 9.86
CA GLY A 185 12.49 -2.84 8.89
C GLY A 185 13.47 -1.77 9.34
N ILE A 186 14.32 -1.32 8.41
CA ILE A 186 15.23 -0.20 8.65
C ILE A 186 14.40 1.09 8.75
N VAL A 187 14.46 1.78 9.89
CA VAL A 187 13.79 3.07 10.09
C VAL A 187 14.56 4.13 9.31
N LYS A 188 13.85 4.93 8.51
CA LYS A 188 14.45 6.10 7.85
C LYS A 188 14.29 7.32 8.74
N GLU A 189 15.37 8.05 8.99
CA GLU A 189 15.40 9.22 9.88
C GLU A 189 14.55 10.38 9.34
N ASN A 190 14.65 10.68 8.03
CA ASN A 190 13.95 11.82 7.40
C ASN A 190 12.49 11.54 7.00
N CYS A 191 11.81 10.66 7.73
CA CYS A 191 10.45 10.22 7.40
C CYS A 191 9.41 10.91 8.30
N VAL A 192 8.47 11.63 7.70
CA VAL A 192 7.35 12.29 8.45
C VAL A 192 6.56 11.29 9.29
N LEU A 193 6.51 10.00 8.92
CA LEU A 193 5.80 8.98 9.68
C LEU A 193 6.34 8.79 11.10
N ASN A 194 7.62 9.08 11.35
CA ASN A 194 8.20 8.99 12.70
C ASN A 194 7.73 10.12 13.61
N LEU A 195 7.30 11.25 13.02
CA LEU A 195 6.80 12.41 13.75
C LEU A 195 5.33 12.29 14.10
N LEU A 196 4.60 11.31 13.55
CA LEU A 196 3.15 11.18 13.67
C LEU A 196 2.76 10.15 14.73
N THR A 197 1.55 10.28 15.27
CA THR A 197 0.94 9.28 16.17
C THR A 197 0.32 8.12 15.39
N GLU A 198 0.03 7.00 16.04
CA GLU A 198 -0.55 5.82 15.37
C GLU A 198 -1.88 6.14 14.64
N LYS A 199 -2.73 6.96 15.25
CA LYS A 199 -4.01 7.41 14.66
C LYS A 199 -3.77 8.24 13.41
N GLU A 200 -2.79 9.14 13.45
CA GLU A 200 -2.41 10.00 12.32
C GLU A 200 -1.78 9.20 11.17
N VAL A 201 -0.91 8.23 11.49
CA VAL A 201 -0.27 7.36 10.50
C VAL A 201 -1.32 6.56 9.71
N LYS A 202 -2.41 6.11 10.35
CA LYS A 202 -3.54 5.44 9.68
C LYS A 202 -4.28 6.35 8.69
N LEU A 203 -4.27 7.67 8.89
CA LEU A 203 -4.88 8.65 7.98
C LEU A 203 -3.96 8.96 6.80
N VAL A 204 -2.66 9.11 7.07
CA VAL A 204 -1.64 9.46 6.08
C VAL A 204 -1.38 8.30 5.13
N LEU A 205 -1.29 7.07 5.65
CA LEU A 205 -1.04 5.91 4.83
C LEU A 205 -2.32 5.48 4.11
N PRO A 206 -2.35 5.44 2.77
CA PRO A 206 -3.52 5.01 2.03
C PRO A 206 -3.82 3.55 2.33
N THR A 207 -5.11 3.22 2.45
CA THR A 207 -5.61 1.83 2.56
C THR A 207 -6.32 1.37 1.29
N GLN A 208 -6.69 2.33 0.44
CA GLN A 208 -7.38 2.13 -0.83
C GLN A 208 -6.58 2.77 -1.97
N ALA A 209 -6.99 2.46 -3.19
CA ALA A 209 -6.40 3.00 -4.41
C ALA A 209 -6.42 4.53 -4.38
N ILE A 210 -5.26 5.16 -4.56
CA ILE A 210 -5.14 6.62 -4.51
C ILE A 210 -5.73 7.22 -5.77
N ILE A 211 -6.82 7.97 -5.64
CA ILE A 211 -7.42 8.71 -6.73
C ILE A 211 -6.78 10.11 -6.77
N PRO A 212 -6.09 10.49 -7.86
CA PRO A 212 -5.52 11.83 -7.99
C PRO A 212 -6.61 12.90 -7.89
N ARG A 213 -6.34 13.96 -7.11
CA ARG A 213 -7.23 15.12 -6.97
C ARG A 213 -6.57 16.31 -7.63
N THR A 214 -7.18 16.80 -8.70
CA THR A 214 -6.60 17.87 -9.52
C THR A 214 -7.25 19.19 -9.19
N PHE A 215 -6.41 20.20 -9.00
CA PHE A 215 -6.79 21.58 -8.72
C PHE A 215 -6.14 22.52 -9.73
N ILE A 216 -6.80 23.62 -10.05
CA ILE A 216 -6.23 24.70 -10.86
C ILE A 216 -5.88 25.87 -9.94
N LEU A 217 -4.60 26.24 -9.89
CA LEU A 217 -4.12 27.34 -9.05
C LEU A 217 -3.63 28.47 -9.95
N LYS A 218 -3.89 29.70 -9.51
CA LYS A 218 -3.33 30.91 -10.10
C LYS A 218 -2.13 31.39 -9.28
N PRO A 219 -1.25 32.21 -9.86
CA PRO A 219 -0.23 32.93 -9.10
C PRO A 219 -0.86 33.65 -7.89
N GLY A 220 -0.23 33.55 -6.72
CA GLY A 220 -0.76 34.06 -5.45
C GLY A 220 -1.73 33.13 -4.72
N MET A 221 -1.91 31.89 -5.17
CA MET A 221 -2.71 30.87 -4.47
C MET A 221 -1.82 29.83 -3.78
N VAL A 222 -2.38 29.19 -2.75
CA VAL A 222 -1.70 28.21 -1.91
C VAL A 222 -2.51 26.93 -1.83
N LEU A 223 -1.82 25.79 -1.91
CA LEU A 223 -2.38 24.46 -1.70
C LEU A 223 -1.82 23.85 -0.42
N PHE A 224 -2.72 23.51 0.49
CA PHE A 224 -2.41 22.78 1.71
C PHE A 224 -2.80 21.31 1.57
N LEU A 225 -1.88 20.41 1.94
CA LEU A 225 -2.13 19.00 2.13
C LEU A 225 -2.11 18.70 3.63
N ALA A 226 -3.29 18.70 4.23
CA ALA A 226 -3.45 18.70 5.69
C ALA A 226 -2.58 19.77 6.37
N ALA A 227 -2.21 19.60 7.64
CA ALA A 227 -1.22 20.44 8.31
C ALA A 227 0.23 19.97 8.07
N LEU A 228 0.46 19.04 7.12
CA LEU A 228 1.75 18.39 6.87
C LEU A 228 2.54 18.97 5.70
N GLY A 229 1.86 19.62 4.76
CA GLY A 229 2.53 20.16 3.58
C GLY A 229 1.77 21.33 3.00
N ARG A 230 2.51 22.30 2.48
CA ARG A 230 1.98 23.49 1.82
C ARG A 230 2.79 23.76 0.56
N ILE A 231 2.14 24.18 -0.51
CA ILE A 231 2.78 24.59 -1.76
C ILE A 231 2.20 25.94 -2.16
N ASP A 232 3.06 26.95 -2.26
CA ASP A 232 2.71 28.30 -2.67
C ASP A 232 3.07 28.49 -4.13
N TYR A 233 2.12 28.98 -4.92
CA TYR A 233 2.38 29.40 -6.29
C TYR A 233 2.73 30.90 -6.28
N LEU A 234 4.03 31.22 -6.29
CA LEU A 234 4.52 32.59 -6.10
C LEU A 234 4.45 33.39 -7.39
N GLN A 235 5.09 32.90 -8.46
CA GLN A 235 5.17 33.60 -9.75
C GLN A 235 4.90 32.65 -10.91
N GLY A 236 4.14 33.15 -11.88
CA GLY A 236 3.81 32.52 -13.16
C GLY A 236 2.84 33.41 -13.92
N GLU A 237 2.64 33.18 -15.21
CA GLU A 237 1.78 34.02 -16.06
C GLU A 237 0.35 33.47 -16.14
N LYS A 238 0.23 32.14 -16.13
CA LYS A 238 -1.00 31.40 -16.37
C LYS A 238 -1.34 30.51 -15.18
N PRO A 239 -2.61 30.09 -15.07
CA PRO A 239 -2.99 29.09 -14.11
C PRO A 239 -2.33 27.74 -14.44
N ALA A 240 -1.87 27.03 -13.41
CA ALA A 240 -1.29 25.71 -13.54
C ALA A 240 -2.15 24.65 -12.82
N TRP A 241 -2.00 23.40 -13.23
CA TRP A 241 -2.71 22.28 -12.62
C TRP A 241 -1.84 21.53 -11.62
N PHE A 242 -2.40 21.30 -10.44
CA PHE A 242 -1.77 20.61 -9.34
C PHE A 242 -2.58 19.34 -9.05
N SER A 243 -2.04 18.19 -9.45
CA SER A 243 -2.65 16.88 -9.22
C SER A 243 -2.05 16.25 -7.96
N VAL A 244 -2.81 16.30 -6.87
CA VAL A 244 -2.42 15.76 -5.57
C VAL A 244 -2.65 14.26 -5.52
N VAL A 245 -1.58 13.50 -5.28
CA VAL A 245 -1.61 12.05 -5.11
C VAL A 245 -1.25 11.72 -3.66
N ALA A 246 -2.28 11.62 -2.82
CA ALA A 246 -2.19 11.38 -1.39
C ALA A 246 -3.40 10.58 -0.89
N SER A 247 -3.36 10.11 0.35
CA SER A 247 -4.51 9.41 0.97
C SER A 247 -5.79 10.24 0.89
N LYS A 248 -6.92 9.59 0.56
CA LYS A 248 -8.25 10.23 0.46
C LYS A 248 -8.69 10.87 1.77
N LEU A 249 -8.20 10.35 2.90
CA LEU A 249 -8.55 10.82 4.24
C LEU A 249 -7.86 12.14 4.59
N LEU A 250 -6.79 12.51 3.88
CA LEU A 250 -6.12 13.80 4.05
C LEU A 250 -6.87 14.87 3.27
N PRO A 251 -7.39 15.93 3.94
CA PRO A 251 -8.04 17.02 3.25
C PRO A 251 -7.03 17.84 2.46
N VAL A 252 -7.49 18.44 1.37
CA VAL A 252 -6.72 19.40 0.58
C VAL A 252 -7.48 20.70 0.59
N HIS A 253 -6.82 21.77 0.99
CA HIS A 253 -7.41 23.10 1.10
C HIS A 253 -6.69 24.08 0.20
N ILE A 254 -7.43 25.04 -0.33
CA ILE A 254 -6.90 26.08 -1.20
C ILE A 254 -7.16 27.42 -0.52
N ALA A 255 -6.11 28.24 -0.42
CA ALA A 255 -6.16 29.56 0.17
C ALA A 255 -5.42 30.57 -0.70
N THR A 256 -5.50 31.85 -0.32
CA THR A 256 -4.73 32.93 -0.93
C THR A 256 -3.41 33.09 -0.17
N LEU A 257 -2.34 33.50 -0.85
CA LEU A 257 -1.02 33.68 -0.26
C LEU A 257 -1.04 34.64 0.94
N SER A 258 -1.81 35.72 0.86
CA SER A 258 -1.92 36.72 1.93
C SER A 258 -2.56 36.20 3.22
N SER A 259 -3.43 35.20 3.14
CA SER A 259 -4.11 34.62 4.31
C SER A 259 -3.54 33.26 4.73
N ALA A 260 -2.52 32.74 4.03
CA ALA A 260 -2.05 31.39 4.19
C ALA A 260 -1.44 31.14 5.58
N ASP A 261 -0.61 32.06 6.08
CA ASP A 261 0.02 31.94 7.41
C ASP A 261 -1.02 32.01 8.53
N VAL A 262 -1.94 32.99 8.45
CA VAL A 262 -3.05 33.15 9.39
C VAL A 262 -3.96 31.92 9.41
N THR A 263 -4.24 31.35 8.23
CA THR A 263 -5.05 30.13 8.10
C THR A 263 -4.34 28.95 8.76
N TYR A 264 -3.04 28.79 8.53
CA TYR A 264 -2.26 27.71 9.15
C TYR A 264 -2.26 27.83 10.68
N GLU A 265 -1.94 29.00 11.23
CA GLU A 265 -1.92 29.21 12.68
C GLU A 265 -3.28 28.98 13.34
N LYS A 266 -4.36 29.41 12.69
CA LYS A 266 -5.72 29.28 13.24
C LYS A 266 -6.20 27.83 13.25
N TYR A 267 -5.96 27.09 12.16
CA TYR A 267 -6.59 25.79 11.94
C TYR A 267 -5.63 24.59 12.10
N ALA A 268 -4.32 24.80 12.22
CA ALA A 268 -3.39 23.71 12.49
C ALA A 268 -3.71 23.03 13.82
N GLY A 269 -3.70 21.69 13.83
CA GLY A 269 -4.09 20.88 14.98
C GLY A 269 -5.61 20.73 15.19
N GLN A 270 -6.45 21.41 14.38
CA GLN A 270 -7.92 21.28 14.42
C GLN A 270 -8.43 20.26 13.38
N GLU A 271 -9.71 19.92 13.47
CA GLU A 271 -10.40 18.98 12.56
C GLU A 271 -10.38 19.45 11.09
N PHE A 272 -10.20 20.75 10.85
CA PHE A 272 -10.20 21.34 9.50
C PHE A 272 -9.00 20.88 8.67
N PHE A 273 -7.77 21.09 9.14
CA PHE A 273 -6.58 20.61 8.42
C PHE A 273 -6.36 19.11 8.62
N LYS A 274 -6.80 18.53 9.75
CA LYS A 274 -6.39 17.19 10.19
C LYS A 274 -4.86 17.05 10.24
N VAL A 275 -4.39 15.95 10.82
CA VAL A 275 -2.99 15.51 10.95
C VAL A 275 -1.94 16.66 10.85
N PRO A 276 -1.36 17.11 11.97
CA PRO A 276 -1.48 16.55 13.31
C PRO A 276 -2.87 16.74 13.94
N MET A 277 -3.34 15.75 14.71
CA MET A 277 -4.59 15.81 15.47
C MET A 277 -4.24 15.84 16.95
N GLY A 278 -4.38 17.02 17.57
CA GLY A 278 -4.03 17.18 18.99
C GLY A 278 -4.07 18.63 19.48
N GLY A 279 -4.76 19.51 18.76
CA GLY A 279 -4.89 20.92 19.15
C GLY A 279 -3.56 21.67 19.22
N LYS A 280 -3.55 22.73 20.02
CA LYS A 280 -2.41 23.66 20.12
C LYS A 280 -1.20 23.07 20.84
N GLU A 281 -1.41 22.16 21.79
CA GLU A 281 -0.31 21.52 22.52
C GLU A 281 0.52 20.62 21.61
N ARG A 282 -0.15 19.80 20.79
CA ARG A 282 0.52 18.96 19.80
C ARG A 282 1.28 19.76 18.75
N MET A 283 0.75 20.92 18.34
CA MET A 283 1.43 21.79 17.38
C MET A 283 2.70 22.45 17.94
N LYS A 284 2.84 22.59 19.27
CA LYS A 284 4.10 23.06 19.88
C LYS A 284 5.20 22.01 19.82
N GLU A 285 4.82 20.74 19.95
CA GLU A 285 5.74 19.60 19.83
C GLU A 285 6.09 19.30 18.36
N PHE A 286 5.14 19.54 17.46
CA PHE A 286 5.32 19.27 16.04
C PHE A 286 6.31 20.28 15.40
N PRO A 287 7.28 19.83 14.59
CA PRO A 287 8.27 20.72 14.00
C PRO A 287 7.63 21.74 13.05
N PRO A 288 8.16 22.98 13.01
CA PRO A 288 7.65 24.00 12.09
C PRO A 288 7.91 23.60 10.64
N LEU A 289 7.09 24.13 9.74
CA LEU A 289 7.24 23.91 8.31
C LEU A 289 8.37 24.80 7.76
N VAL A 290 9.32 24.20 7.06
CA VAL A 290 10.47 24.89 6.45
C VAL A 290 10.20 25.09 4.96
N PRO A 291 10.36 26.32 4.42
CA PRO A 291 10.19 26.59 3.00
C PRO A 291 11.38 26.07 2.18
N GLN A 292 11.07 25.65 0.95
CA GLN A 292 12.05 25.33 -0.09
C GLN A 292 11.53 25.83 -1.44
N ASP A 293 12.35 26.64 -2.11
CA ASP A 293 12.01 27.23 -3.40
C ASP A 293 12.32 26.25 -4.53
N ILE A 294 11.42 26.18 -5.49
CA ILE A 294 11.43 25.25 -6.61
C ILE A 294 11.03 26.03 -7.86
N THR A 295 11.89 26.00 -8.88
CA THR A 295 11.61 26.57 -10.19
C THR A 295 11.34 25.45 -11.18
N LEU A 296 10.21 25.51 -11.90
CA LEU A 296 9.82 24.53 -12.90
C LEU A 296 9.59 25.20 -14.26
N LYS A 297 9.90 24.49 -15.35
CA LYS A 297 9.64 24.93 -16.73
C LYS A 297 8.52 24.13 -17.37
N GLY A 298 7.49 24.82 -17.83
CA GLY A 298 6.30 24.22 -18.42
C GLY A 298 6.57 23.57 -19.78
N THR A 299 6.15 22.31 -19.91
CA THR A 299 6.28 21.50 -21.13
C THR A 299 4.99 21.49 -21.95
N GLY A 300 3.81 21.60 -21.32
CA GLY A 300 2.53 21.61 -22.00
C GLY A 300 1.34 21.27 -21.11
N THR A 301 0.12 21.45 -21.64
CA THR A 301 -1.13 21.25 -20.87
C THR A 301 -1.47 19.78 -20.61
N THR A 302 -0.88 18.86 -21.38
CA THR A 302 -1.14 17.42 -21.33
C THR A 302 -0.16 16.66 -20.46
N GLU A 303 1.08 17.16 -20.31
CA GLU A 303 2.16 16.47 -19.62
C GLU A 303 2.54 17.19 -18.33
N ALA A 304 2.62 16.46 -17.23
CA ALA A 304 3.22 16.94 -16.00
C ALA A 304 4.71 17.24 -16.24
N VAL A 305 5.17 18.31 -15.62
CA VAL A 305 6.56 18.78 -15.66
C VAL A 305 7.38 18.03 -14.63
N ALA A 306 6.88 18.03 -13.39
CA ALA A 306 7.59 17.47 -12.24
C ALA A 306 6.62 16.96 -11.18
N ASP A 307 7.12 16.06 -10.34
CA ASP A 307 6.45 15.63 -9.11
C ASP A 307 7.14 16.25 -7.90
N ILE A 308 6.40 17.08 -7.14
CA ILE A 308 6.86 17.62 -5.86
C ILE A 308 6.49 16.63 -4.77
N LYS A 309 7.49 15.93 -4.23
CA LYS A 309 7.27 14.93 -3.18
C LYS A 309 7.25 15.59 -1.81
N LEU A 310 6.08 15.53 -1.17
CA LEU A 310 5.86 15.96 0.21
C LEU A 310 6.13 14.77 1.15
N SER A 311 7.38 14.28 1.16
CA SER A 311 7.81 13.16 2.00
C SER A 311 6.99 11.87 1.83
N SER A 312 6.49 11.30 2.93
CA SER A 312 5.70 10.07 2.99
C SER A 312 4.19 10.31 2.92
N THR A 313 3.72 11.56 2.84
CA THR A 313 2.28 11.90 2.81
C THR A 313 1.70 11.81 1.40
N GLY A 314 2.53 12.08 0.40
CA GLY A 314 2.14 12.03 -1.01
C GLY A 314 3.09 12.83 -1.88
N TRP A 315 2.65 13.09 -3.10
CA TRP A 315 3.31 14.02 -4.01
C TRP A 315 2.26 14.80 -4.79
N VAL A 316 2.67 15.95 -5.31
CA VAL A 316 1.84 16.80 -6.16
C VAL A 316 2.52 16.87 -7.52
N ALA A 317 1.83 16.37 -8.54
CA ALA A 317 2.27 16.52 -9.92
C ALA A 317 1.86 17.92 -10.42
N VAL A 318 2.81 18.65 -10.99
CA VAL A 318 2.58 19.99 -11.53
C VAL A 318 2.56 19.91 -13.05
N THR A 319 1.49 20.40 -13.66
CA THR A 319 1.32 20.54 -15.11
C THR A 319 1.12 22.01 -15.42
N ALA A 320 1.95 22.57 -16.30
CA ALA A 320 1.95 23.99 -16.63
C ALA A 320 1.98 24.20 -18.15
N HIS A 321 1.62 25.40 -18.60
CA HIS A 321 1.59 25.70 -20.04
C HIS A 321 3.01 25.69 -20.63
N ALA A 322 3.12 25.44 -21.94
CA ALA A 322 4.41 25.45 -22.62
C ALA A 322 5.09 26.81 -22.49
N GLU A 323 6.42 26.80 -22.34
CA GLU A 323 7.31 27.98 -22.24
C GLU A 323 7.08 28.86 -21.01
N GLU A 324 6.35 28.37 -20.01
CA GLU A 324 6.10 29.10 -18.76
C GLU A 324 7.13 28.72 -17.69
N GLU A 325 7.67 29.70 -16.97
CA GLU A 325 8.47 29.46 -15.77
C GLU A 325 7.62 29.68 -14.52
N LEU A 326 7.61 28.67 -13.63
CA LEU A 326 6.82 28.67 -12.40
C LEU A 326 7.77 28.71 -11.22
N LEU A 327 7.59 29.70 -10.35
CA LEU A 327 8.24 29.76 -9.06
C LEU A 327 7.28 29.27 -7.98
N LEU A 328 7.62 28.13 -7.39
CA LEU A 328 6.86 27.48 -6.34
C LEU A 328 7.67 27.46 -5.05
N ARG A 329 7.00 27.57 -3.91
CA ARG A 329 7.61 27.38 -2.59
C ARG A 329 6.88 26.27 -1.86
N ALA A 330 7.57 25.16 -1.63
CA ALA A 330 7.03 24.02 -0.91
C ALA A 330 7.49 24.06 0.55
N TYR A 331 6.60 23.72 1.47
CA TYR A 331 6.84 23.69 2.89
C TYR A 331 6.63 22.29 3.43
N THR A 332 7.61 21.77 4.16
CA THR A 332 7.52 20.48 4.86
C THR A 332 8.05 20.58 6.28
N PRO A 333 7.64 19.69 7.20
CA PRO A 333 8.08 19.74 8.59
C PRO A 333 9.59 19.60 8.69
N ARG A 334 10.23 20.36 9.59
CA ARG A 334 11.67 20.31 9.82
C ARG A 334 12.15 18.87 10.04
N GLY A 335 13.27 18.50 9.42
CA GLY A 335 13.80 17.12 9.39
C GLY A 335 13.33 16.31 8.18
N THR A 336 12.50 16.90 7.33
CA THR A 336 12.04 16.32 6.07
C THR A 336 12.47 17.19 4.90
N THR A 337 12.88 16.56 3.80
CA THR A 337 13.28 17.27 2.57
C THR A 337 12.19 17.18 1.52
N VAL A 338 11.90 18.30 0.84
CA VAL A 338 11.10 18.29 -0.38
C VAL A 338 11.98 17.78 -1.51
N VAL A 339 11.52 16.75 -2.21
CA VAL A 339 12.24 16.20 -3.37
C VAL A 339 11.43 16.48 -4.61
N VAL A 340 12.03 17.20 -5.55
CA VAL A 340 11.48 17.38 -6.89
C VAL A 340 11.95 16.21 -7.74
N ARG A 341 11.02 15.57 -8.43
CA ARG A 341 11.32 14.46 -9.35
C ARG A 341 10.99 14.86 -10.77
N GLU A 342 12.02 14.81 -11.60
CA GLU A 342 11.98 15.01 -13.05
C GLU A 342 12.74 13.85 -13.71
N PRO A 343 12.12 13.10 -14.65
CA PRO A 343 10.74 13.20 -15.14
C PRO A 343 9.70 12.70 -14.11
N PRO A 344 8.44 13.12 -14.23
CA PRO A 344 7.38 12.69 -13.32
C PRO A 344 7.03 11.20 -13.53
N LEU A 345 6.53 10.56 -12.48
CA LEU A 345 6.14 9.15 -12.51
C LEU A 345 4.90 8.91 -13.37
N LEU A 346 3.99 9.88 -13.42
CA LEU A 346 2.77 9.82 -14.21
C LEU A 346 2.68 11.09 -15.09
N PRO A 347 3.33 11.09 -16.26
CA PRO A 347 3.34 12.26 -17.15
C PRO A 347 1.92 12.73 -17.52
N TYR A 348 1.00 11.81 -17.83
CA TYR A 348 -0.36 12.15 -18.28
C TYR A 348 -1.40 12.20 -17.15
N ILE A 349 -0.99 12.49 -15.91
CA ILE A 349 -1.89 12.49 -14.75
C ILE A 349 -3.00 13.55 -14.85
N SER A 350 -2.75 14.65 -15.56
CA SER A 350 -3.72 15.71 -15.82
C SER A 350 -4.96 15.19 -16.56
N ASN A 351 -4.83 14.13 -17.36
CA ASN A 351 -5.93 13.51 -18.12
C ASN A 351 -6.84 12.63 -17.23
N ILE A 352 -6.41 12.28 -16.02
CA ILE A 352 -7.17 11.43 -15.09
C ILE A 352 -8.21 12.26 -14.29
N ARG A 353 -8.39 13.54 -14.60
CA ARG A 353 -9.40 14.41 -13.97
C ARG A 353 -10.77 14.30 -14.64
N GLY A 354 -11.83 14.47 -13.85
CA GLY A 354 -13.21 14.61 -14.33
C GLY A 354 -13.55 16.05 -14.72
N ALA A 355 -14.85 16.37 -14.83
CA ALA A 355 -15.31 17.72 -15.13
C ALA A 355 -14.94 18.74 -14.04
N ARG A 356 -14.74 20.01 -14.44
CA ARG A 356 -14.49 21.12 -13.51
C ARG A 356 -15.73 21.34 -12.63
N ILE A 357 -15.53 21.54 -11.33
CA ILE A 357 -16.61 21.87 -10.41
C ILE A 357 -16.85 23.39 -10.47
N PRO A 358 -18.04 23.86 -10.90
CA PRO A 358 -18.35 25.29 -11.01
C PRO A 358 -18.12 26.02 -9.69
N GLY A 359 -17.57 27.23 -9.75
CA GLY A 359 -17.31 28.06 -8.57
C GLY A 359 -16.12 27.63 -7.71
N THR A 360 -15.38 26.58 -8.08
CA THR A 360 -14.22 26.10 -7.31
C THR A 360 -12.97 25.91 -8.17
N ALA A 361 -11.82 25.81 -7.51
CA ALA A 361 -10.55 25.43 -8.12
C ALA A 361 -10.41 23.91 -8.34
N ALA A 362 -11.39 23.09 -7.96
CA ALA A 362 -11.30 21.64 -7.96
C ALA A 362 -11.94 21.00 -9.20
N TYR A 363 -11.39 19.85 -9.60
CA TYR A 363 -11.99 18.96 -10.60
C TYR A 363 -12.62 17.74 -9.93
N ARG A 364 -13.70 17.21 -10.52
CA ARG A 364 -14.30 15.95 -10.07
C ARG A 364 -13.28 14.82 -10.21
N THR A 365 -13.25 13.91 -9.24
CA THR A 365 -12.36 12.75 -9.28
C THR A 365 -12.87 11.68 -10.23
N LYS A 366 -12.01 11.13 -11.08
CA LYS A 366 -12.31 9.96 -11.91
C LYS A 366 -11.45 8.79 -11.42
N LYS A 367 -12.09 7.69 -11.03
CA LYS A 367 -11.36 6.47 -10.63
C LYS A 367 -10.93 5.73 -11.91
N PRO A 368 -9.63 5.49 -12.15
CA PRO A 368 -9.23 4.67 -13.28
C PRO A 368 -9.70 3.21 -13.10
N PRO A 369 -9.95 2.49 -14.20
CA PRO A 369 -10.37 1.10 -14.14
C PRO A 369 -9.29 0.24 -13.47
N SER A 370 -9.73 -0.81 -12.76
CA SER A 370 -8.81 -1.79 -12.17
C SER A 370 -8.33 -2.75 -13.25
N LEU A 371 -7.02 -2.94 -13.35
CA LEU A 371 -6.39 -3.98 -14.15
C LEU A 371 -6.25 -5.25 -13.31
N VAL A 372 -6.78 -6.35 -13.83
CA VAL A 372 -6.63 -7.68 -13.22
C VAL A 372 -5.61 -8.48 -14.03
N GLU A 373 -4.57 -8.96 -13.36
CA GLU A 373 -3.56 -9.84 -13.93
C GLU A 373 -4.10 -11.27 -14.09
N ASN A 374 -3.63 -11.98 -15.10
CA ASN A 374 -3.97 -13.39 -15.37
C ASN A 374 -5.47 -13.64 -15.67
N LEU A 375 -6.13 -12.71 -16.34
CA LEU A 375 -7.43 -12.94 -16.96
C LEU A 375 -7.39 -12.43 -18.40
N LYS A 376 -8.05 -13.14 -19.31
CA LYS A 376 -8.35 -12.58 -20.62
C LYS A 376 -9.29 -11.41 -20.43
N THR A 377 -8.81 -10.20 -20.72
CA THR A 377 -9.69 -9.06 -20.94
C THR A 377 -10.57 -9.42 -22.12
N VAL A 378 -11.88 -9.51 -21.91
CA VAL A 378 -12.84 -9.47 -23.02
C VAL A 378 -12.55 -8.16 -23.73
N GLY A 379 -11.95 -8.23 -24.92
CA GLY A 379 -11.57 -7.05 -25.66
C GLY A 379 -12.81 -6.19 -25.85
N ASN A 380 -12.76 -4.94 -25.40
CA ASN A 380 -13.63 -3.92 -25.96
C ASN A 380 -13.26 -3.83 -27.45
N ARG A 381 -14.13 -4.36 -28.31
CA ARG A 381 -14.27 -3.85 -29.68
C ARG A 381 -14.71 -2.40 -29.63
#